data_AF-A0A1V5NE46-F1
#
_entry.id   AF-A0A1V5NE46-F1
#
_cell.length_a   1.000
_cell.length_b   1.000
_cell.length_c   1.000
_cell.angle_alpha   90.00
_cell.angle_beta   90.00
_cell.angle_gamma   90.00
#
_symmetry.space_group_name_H-M   'P 1'
#
loop_
_entity.id
_entity.type
_entity.pdbx_description
1 polymer ?
#
loop_
_entity_poly.entity_id
_entity_poly.type
_entity_poly.pdbx_seq_one_letter_code
_entity_poly.pdbx_strand_id
1 'polypeptide(L)'
;MTNLEHGIVFWGLGLFTISMLALLSYATVYGEGGNLKGIDFIVGEGKAIGSVLGTTIGSVFLLIAGLMLFGTQFTVLDSTSRIITENYVLAKPTKERVRRIPKTYYVVLWLQLLFGIAVFLVGFTEPRTLVTLGAVFNALAMFISFFLIFVLNHKILPKELRASMLRKTIIIVAFAFFGYFASYAFLQAFGVIS
;
A
#
# COMPACT_ATOMS: atom_id res chain seq x y z
N MET A 1 15.09 -19.44 13.55
CA MET A 1 13.96 -19.12 14.45
C MET A 1 13.28 -17.83 14.02
N THR A 2 14.03 -16.75 13.76
CA THR A 2 13.54 -15.45 13.27
C THR A 2 12.58 -15.50 12.05
N ASN A 3 12.84 -16.37 11.06
CA ASN A 3 11.94 -16.50 9.88
C ASN A 3 10.56 -17.09 10.23
N LEU A 4 10.49 -17.98 11.24
CA LEU A 4 9.25 -18.60 11.66
C LEU A 4 8.44 -17.64 12.53
N GLU A 5 9.11 -16.92 13.43
CA GLU A 5 8.50 -15.85 14.23
C GLU A 5 7.92 -14.76 13.32
N HIS A 6 8.69 -14.27 12.34
CA HIS A 6 8.16 -13.32 11.36
C HIS A 6 7.00 -13.89 10.56
N GLY A 7 7.05 -15.17 10.15
CA GLY A 7 5.96 -15.81 9.43
C GLY A 7 4.67 -15.89 10.24
N ILE A 8 4.76 -16.34 11.50
CA ILE A 8 3.60 -16.48 12.39
C ILE A 8 3.03 -15.12 12.76
N VAL A 9 3.89 -14.15 13.11
CA VAL A 9 3.45 -12.81 13.49
C VAL A 9 2.80 -12.11 12.31
N PHE A 10 3.44 -12.12 11.13
CA PHE A 10 2.91 -11.46 9.94
C PHE A 10 1.60 -12.11 9.46
N TRP A 11 1.59 -13.43 9.31
CA TRP A 11 0.45 -14.13 8.75
C TRP A 11 -0.70 -14.26 9.76
N GLY A 12 -0.37 -14.57 11.02
CA GLY A 12 -1.35 -14.72 12.10
C GLY A 12 -2.03 -13.41 12.47
N LEU A 13 -1.27 -12.33 12.72
CA LEU A 13 -1.86 -11.02 13.00
C LEU A 13 -2.60 -10.47 11.78
N GLY A 14 -2.07 -10.66 10.58
CA GLY A 14 -2.73 -10.24 9.35
C GLY A 14 -4.08 -10.91 9.17
N LEU A 15 -4.13 -12.24 9.28
CA LEU A 15 -5.37 -13.02 9.19
C LEU A 15 -6.37 -12.64 10.27
N PHE A 16 -5.91 -12.52 11.52
CA PHE A 16 -6.77 -12.10 12.64
C PHE A 16 -7.37 -10.72 12.39
N THR A 17 -6.55 -9.75 11.99
CA THR A 17 -6.99 -8.36 11.75
C THR A 17 -8.00 -8.31 10.60
N ILE A 18 -7.72 -8.94 9.47
CA ILE A 18 -8.64 -8.97 8.31
C ILE A 18 -9.96 -9.64 8.69
N SER A 19 -9.91 -10.73 9.45
CA SER A 19 -11.12 -11.45 9.89
C SER A 19 -11.97 -10.59 10.84
N MET A 20 -11.33 -9.86 11.76
CA MET A 20 -12.02 -8.93 12.67
C MET A 20 -12.64 -7.75 11.91
N LEU A 21 -11.92 -7.16 10.94
CA LEU A 21 -12.49 -6.09 10.10
C LEU A 21 -13.65 -6.60 9.23
N ALA A 22 -13.54 -7.80 8.66
CA ALA A 22 -14.64 -8.40 7.89
C ALA A 22 -15.88 -8.65 8.75
N LEU A 23 -15.70 -9.13 9.98
CA LEU A 23 -16.79 -9.30 10.94
C LEU A 23 -17.41 -7.96 11.35
N LEU A 24 -16.58 -6.93 11.60
CA LEU A 24 -17.06 -5.59 11.94
C LEU A 24 -17.89 -4.98 10.80
N SER A 25 -17.38 -5.08 9.57
CA SER A 25 -18.10 -4.62 8.37
C SER A 25 -19.43 -5.35 8.22
N TYR A 26 -19.44 -6.67 8.43
CA TYR A 26 -20.67 -7.47 8.38
C TYR A 26 -21.67 -7.08 9.49
N ALA A 27 -21.19 -6.76 10.69
CA ALA A 27 -22.07 -6.42 11.81
C ALA A 27 -22.65 -5.01 11.73
N THR A 28 -22.01 -4.09 11.00
CA THR A 28 -22.34 -2.66 11.04
C THR A 28 -23.07 -2.18 9.79
N VAL A 29 -22.49 -2.37 8.61
CA VAL A 29 -22.94 -1.78 7.34
C VAL A 29 -23.47 -2.83 6.35
N TYR A 30 -23.58 -4.09 6.77
CA TYR A 30 -24.13 -5.15 5.91
C TYR A 30 -25.61 -4.95 5.62
N GLY A 31 -25.95 -4.90 4.34
CA GLY A 31 -27.33 -4.71 3.88
C GLY A 31 -27.81 -3.26 3.91
N GLU A 32 -26.98 -2.30 4.31
CA GLU A 32 -27.31 -0.88 4.13
C GLU A 32 -27.32 -0.54 2.63
N GLY A 33 -28.39 0.15 2.20
CA GLY A 33 -28.63 0.47 0.81
C GLY A 33 -27.60 1.47 0.28
N GLY A 34 -26.89 1.08 -0.79
CA GLY A 34 -25.92 1.90 -1.48
C GLY A 34 -24.51 1.59 -1.02
N ASN A 35 -23.83 0.68 -1.73
CA ASN A 35 -22.43 0.28 -1.59
C ASN A 35 -21.51 1.43 -1.10
N LEU A 36 -21.47 1.67 0.22
CA LEU A 36 -20.66 2.73 0.80
C LEU A 36 -19.21 2.39 0.51
N LYS A 37 -18.46 3.34 -0.05
CA LYS A 37 -17.06 3.14 -0.47
C LYS A 37 -16.18 4.20 0.16
N GLY A 38 -14.92 3.85 0.40
CA GLY A 38 -13.92 4.80 0.87
C GLY A 38 -14.26 5.38 2.24
N ILE A 39 -14.31 6.71 2.34
CA ILE A 39 -14.51 7.41 3.61
C ILE A 39 -15.94 7.22 4.14
N ASP A 40 -16.94 7.20 3.25
CA ASP A 40 -18.35 7.07 3.66
C ASP A 40 -18.62 5.72 4.32
N PHE A 41 -17.88 4.68 3.94
CA PHE A 41 -17.92 3.37 4.58
C PHE A 41 -17.50 3.45 6.06
N ILE A 42 -16.35 4.08 6.35
CA ILE A 42 -15.83 4.23 7.72
C ILE A 42 -16.77 5.11 8.57
N VAL A 43 -17.34 6.16 7.95
CA VAL A 43 -18.34 7.01 8.61
C VAL A 43 -19.62 6.22 8.92
N GLY A 44 -20.05 5.33 8.03
CA GLY A 44 -21.16 4.39 8.26
C GLY A 44 -20.89 3.47 9.45
N GLU A 45 -19.72 2.82 9.49
CA GLU A 45 -19.31 1.98 10.61
C GLU A 45 -19.33 2.76 11.94
N GLY A 46 -18.80 3.99 11.96
CA GLY A 46 -18.81 4.84 13.15
C GLY A 46 -20.21 5.21 13.63
N LYS A 47 -21.15 5.45 12.71
CA LYS A 47 -22.56 5.72 13.03
C LYS A 47 -23.26 4.47 13.59
N ALA A 48 -23.05 3.30 12.98
CA ALA A 48 -23.60 2.04 13.44
C ALA A 48 -23.07 1.65 14.82
N ILE A 49 -21.78 1.83 15.08
CA ILE A 49 -21.18 1.63 16.41
C ILE A 49 -21.79 2.62 17.42
N GLY A 50 -21.96 3.88 17.01
CA GLY A 50 -22.54 4.93 17.85
C GLY A 50 -24.00 4.69 18.24
N SER A 51 -24.80 4.04 17.38
CA SER A 51 -26.22 3.74 17.67
C SER A 51 -26.39 2.64 18.72
N VAL A 52 -25.44 1.72 18.83
CA VAL A 52 -25.48 0.59 19.79
C VAL A 52 -24.75 0.93 21.09
N LEU A 53 -23.56 1.52 21.01
CA LEU A 53 -22.65 1.73 22.15
C LEU A 53 -22.62 3.19 22.64
N GLY A 54 -23.28 4.11 21.93
CA GLY A 54 -23.32 5.53 22.23
C GLY A 54 -22.42 6.37 21.34
N THR A 55 -22.88 7.59 21.01
CA THR A 55 -22.26 8.50 20.03
C THR A 55 -20.80 8.83 20.32
N THR A 56 -20.41 8.86 21.60
CA THR A 56 -19.01 9.07 22.02
C THR A 56 -18.09 7.97 21.51
N ILE A 57 -18.51 6.71 21.61
CA ILE A 57 -17.70 5.56 21.18
C ILE A 57 -17.57 5.55 19.65
N GLY A 58 -18.65 5.85 18.93
CA GLY A 58 -18.59 6.02 17.47
C GLY A 58 -17.62 7.14 17.04
N SER A 59 -17.60 8.25 17.77
CA SER A 59 -16.68 9.37 17.49
C SER A 59 -15.22 9.01 17.78
N VAL A 60 -14.95 8.29 18.87
CA VAL A 60 -13.61 7.79 19.21
C VAL A 60 -13.12 6.79 18.16
N PHE A 61 -13.98 5.90 17.67
CA PHE A 61 -13.67 5.00 16.57
C PHE A 61 -13.21 5.77 15.32
N LEU A 62 -13.96 6.80 14.90
CA LEU A 62 -13.60 7.63 13.74
C LEU A 62 -12.26 8.36 13.94
N LEU A 63 -12.01 8.85 15.15
CA LEU A 63 -10.74 9.50 15.49
C LEU A 63 -9.56 8.52 15.35
N ILE A 64 -9.69 7.31 15.93
CA ILE A 64 -8.66 6.28 15.85
C ILE A 64 -8.44 5.85 14.39
N ALA A 65 -9.51 5.58 13.65
CA ALA A 65 -9.44 5.21 12.24
C ALA A 65 -8.72 6.30 11.41
N GLY A 66 -9.06 7.57 11.64
CA GLY A 66 -8.39 8.71 11.01
C GLY A 66 -6.89 8.76 11.34
N LEU A 67 -6.53 8.65 12.62
CA LEU A 67 -5.13 8.64 13.06
C LEU A 67 -4.34 7.47 12.46
N MET A 68 -4.94 6.28 12.34
CA MET A 68 -4.30 5.12 11.71
C MET A 68 -4.06 5.32 10.20
N LEU A 69 -5.02 5.91 9.49
CA LEU A 69 -4.87 6.26 8.08
C LEU A 69 -3.73 7.26 7.89
N PHE A 70 -3.70 8.34 8.68
CA PHE A 70 -2.61 9.32 8.64
C PHE A 70 -1.25 8.69 9.00
N GLY A 71 -1.19 7.89 10.07
CA GLY A 71 0.05 7.24 10.50
C GLY A 71 0.65 6.32 9.43
N THR A 72 -0.21 5.58 8.72
CA THR A 72 0.21 4.75 7.59
C THR A 72 0.78 5.60 6.46
N GLN A 73 0.09 6.68 6.09
CA GLN A 73 0.55 7.57 5.02
C GLN A 73 1.86 8.29 5.37
N PHE A 74 2.03 8.73 6.63
CA PHE A 74 3.29 9.33 7.07
C PHE A 74 4.45 8.34 6.99
N THR A 75 4.25 7.08 7.37
CA THR A 75 5.27 6.04 7.27
C THR A 75 5.70 5.79 5.83
N VAL A 76 4.74 5.80 4.90
CA VAL A 76 5.00 5.63 3.46
C VAL A 76 5.76 6.83 2.89
N LEU A 77 5.33 8.06 3.19
CA LEU A 77 6.00 9.28 2.72
C LEU A 77 7.44 9.36 3.24
N ASP A 78 7.67 9.03 4.51
CA ASP A 78 9.01 9.00 5.09
C ASP A 78 9.90 7.95 4.39
N SER A 79 9.42 6.71 4.31
CA SER A 79 10.17 5.61 3.73
C SER A 79 10.52 5.86 2.26
N THR A 80 9.55 6.34 1.47
CA THR A 80 9.78 6.61 0.04
C THR A 80 10.70 7.81 -0.18
N SER A 81 10.52 8.90 0.58
CA SER A 81 11.40 10.07 0.52
C SER A 81 12.85 9.72 0.85
N ARG A 82 13.04 8.86 1.85
CA ARG A 82 14.36 8.35 2.22
C ARG A 82 14.97 7.47 1.13
N ILE A 83 14.22 6.50 0.61
CA ILE A 83 14.70 5.60 -0.46
C ILE A 83 15.11 6.40 -1.71
N ILE A 84 14.29 7.38 -2.14
CA ILE A 84 14.60 8.23 -3.30
C ILE A 84 15.86 9.07 -3.04
N THR A 85 15.99 9.63 -1.84
CA THR A 85 17.16 10.42 -1.46
C THR A 85 18.43 9.58 -1.45
N GLU A 86 18.39 8.38 -0.88
CA GLU A 86 19.50 7.44 -0.85
C GLU A 86 19.90 7.03 -2.27
N ASN A 87 18.94 6.66 -3.11
CA ASN A 87 19.19 6.32 -4.52
C ASN A 87 19.79 7.50 -5.31
N TYR A 88 19.33 8.73 -5.08
CA TYR A 88 19.88 9.93 -5.74
C TYR A 88 21.35 10.19 -5.36
N VAL A 89 21.70 9.98 -4.10
CA VAL A 89 23.09 10.13 -3.62
C VAL A 89 23.98 9.01 -4.14
N LEU A 90 23.48 7.76 -4.11
CA LEU A 90 24.22 6.59 -4.57
C LEU A 90 24.46 6.57 -6.09
N ALA A 91 23.58 7.19 -6.88
CA ALA A 91 23.73 7.24 -8.34
C ALA A 91 25.03 7.93 -8.81
N LYS A 92 25.51 8.93 -8.07
CA LYS A 92 26.85 9.54 -8.26
C LYS A 92 27.37 9.99 -6.90
N PRO A 93 28.15 9.17 -6.18
CA PRO A 93 28.61 9.54 -4.85
C PRO A 93 29.60 10.70 -4.93
N THR A 94 29.28 11.80 -4.27
CA THR A 94 30.17 12.97 -4.14
C THR A 94 30.03 13.51 -2.73
N LYS A 95 31.12 13.99 -2.11
CA LYS A 95 31.08 14.58 -0.76
C LYS A 95 29.99 15.65 -0.60
N GLU A 96 29.75 16.45 -1.64
CA GLU A 96 28.66 17.43 -1.66
C GLU A 96 27.27 16.81 -1.58
N ARG A 97 27.01 15.72 -2.30
CA ARG A 97 25.69 15.07 -2.32
C ARG A 97 25.38 14.41 -0.97
N VAL A 98 26.37 13.81 -0.34
CA VAL A 98 26.24 13.24 1.02
C VAL A 98 25.89 14.35 2.03
N ARG A 99 26.55 15.51 1.96
CA ARG A 99 26.25 16.65 2.83
C ARG A 99 24.84 17.24 2.58
N ARG A 100 24.27 17.08 1.38
CA ARG A 100 22.94 17.58 1.02
C ARG A 100 21.80 16.60 1.32
N ILE A 101 22.07 15.41 1.89
CA ILE A 101 21.04 14.40 2.21
C ILE A 101 19.81 15.00 2.92
N PRO A 102 19.93 15.79 4.01
CA PRO A 102 18.75 16.33 4.69
C PRO A 102 17.95 17.27 3.78
N LYS A 103 18.62 18.12 2.99
CA LYS A 103 17.95 19.04 2.08
C LYS A 103 17.21 18.29 0.97
N THR A 104 17.84 17.29 0.37
CA THR A 104 17.23 16.47 -0.68
C THR A 104 16.03 15.70 -0.14
N TYR A 105 16.12 15.14 1.07
CA TYR A 105 15.00 14.47 1.73
C TYR A 105 13.77 15.39 1.85
N TYR A 106 13.94 16.59 2.40
CA TYR A 106 12.82 17.52 2.54
C TYR A 106 12.28 17.97 1.18
N VAL A 107 13.13 18.18 0.17
CA VAL A 107 12.68 18.53 -1.19
C VAL A 107 11.83 17.42 -1.80
N VAL A 108 12.27 16.15 -1.68
CA VAL A 108 11.52 14.99 -2.19
C VAL A 108 10.18 14.86 -1.46
N LEU A 109 10.18 14.98 -0.13
CA LEU A 109 8.97 14.92 0.69
C LEU A 109 7.95 15.99 0.30
N TRP A 110 8.40 17.25 0.19
CA TRP A 110 7.52 18.35 -0.22
C TRP A 110 7.02 18.18 -1.65
N LEU A 111 7.86 17.67 -2.56
CA LEU A 111 7.44 17.37 -3.93
C LEU A 111 6.34 16.31 -3.98
N GLN A 112 6.45 15.24 -3.18
CA GLN A 112 5.42 14.21 -3.08
C GLN A 112 4.09 14.77 -2.55
N LEU A 113 4.15 15.61 -1.51
CA LEU A 113 2.96 16.27 -0.95
C LEU A 113 2.31 17.21 -1.96
N LEU A 114 3.10 18.07 -2.61
CA LEU A 114 2.61 19.02 -3.61
C LEU A 114 2.02 18.30 -4.82
N PHE A 115 2.63 17.20 -5.25
CA PHE A 115 2.09 16.35 -6.32
C PHE A 115 0.72 15.78 -5.94
N GLY A 116 0.57 15.23 -4.73
CA GLY A 116 -0.71 14.74 -4.24
C GLY A 116 -1.79 15.83 -4.22
N ILE A 117 -1.46 17.02 -3.71
CA ILE A 117 -2.37 18.18 -3.70
C ILE A 117 -2.75 18.59 -5.12
N ALA A 118 -1.80 18.65 -6.05
CA ALA A 118 -2.05 19.01 -7.44
C ALA A 118 -3.01 18.03 -8.13
N VAL A 119 -2.85 16.71 -7.89
CA VAL A 119 -3.76 15.69 -8.43
C VAL A 119 -5.20 15.90 -7.94
N PHE A 120 -5.39 16.22 -6.66
CA PHE A 120 -6.72 16.53 -6.12
C PHE A 120 -7.32 17.82 -6.72
N LEU A 121 -6.50 18.87 -6.89
CA LEU A 121 -6.96 20.14 -7.47
C LEU A 121 -7.39 20.04 -8.94
N VAL A 122 -6.84 19.09 -9.70
CA VAL A 122 -7.22 18.84 -11.10
C VAL A 122 -8.62 18.19 -11.22
N GLY A 123 -9.27 17.85 -10.10
CA GLY A 123 -10.65 17.37 -10.10
C GLY A 123 -10.79 15.86 -10.25
N PHE A 124 -9.72 15.10 -10.00
CA PHE A 124 -9.83 13.66 -9.76
C PHE A 124 -10.50 13.45 -8.40
N THR A 125 -11.82 13.58 -8.35
CA THR A 125 -12.62 13.46 -7.11
C THR A 125 -13.43 12.18 -7.06
N GLU A 126 -13.58 11.46 -8.17
CA GLU A 126 -14.29 10.18 -8.19
C GLU A 126 -13.47 9.12 -7.44
N PRO A 127 -13.94 8.66 -6.25
CA PRO A 127 -13.18 7.73 -5.42
C PRO A 127 -12.90 6.41 -6.15
N ARG A 128 -13.80 6.00 -7.06
CA ARG A 128 -13.66 4.78 -7.85
C ARG A 128 -12.44 4.83 -8.75
N THR A 129 -12.24 5.91 -9.49
CA THR A 129 -11.16 6.05 -10.47
C THR A 129 -9.79 6.10 -9.76
N LEU A 130 -9.71 6.85 -8.66
CA LEU A 130 -8.51 6.89 -7.81
C LEU A 130 -8.17 5.53 -7.20
N VAL A 131 -9.17 4.81 -6.68
CA VAL A 131 -8.98 3.47 -6.11
C VAL A 131 -8.56 2.47 -7.18
N THR A 132 -9.19 2.49 -8.36
CA THR A 132 -8.81 1.62 -9.48
C THR A 132 -7.39 1.92 -9.96
N LEU A 133 -7.04 3.19 -10.16
CA LEU A 133 -5.67 3.59 -10.53
C LEU A 133 -4.66 3.16 -9.46
N GLY A 134 -4.97 3.36 -8.17
CA GLY A 134 -4.14 2.88 -7.07
C GLY A 134 -3.93 1.36 -7.11
N ALA A 135 -4.97 0.59 -7.41
CA ALA A 135 -4.89 -0.86 -7.56
C ALA A 135 -4.00 -1.26 -8.76
N VAL A 136 -4.13 -0.57 -9.90
CA VAL A 136 -3.29 -0.76 -11.10
C VAL A 136 -1.82 -0.49 -10.78
N PHE A 137 -1.52 0.67 -10.18
CA PHE A 137 -0.15 1.03 -9.80
C PHE A 137 0.44 0.06 -8.78
N ASN A 138 -0.36 -0.41 -7.82
CA ASN A 138 0.09 -1.42 -6.86
C ASN A 138 0.40 -2.76 -7.55
N ALA A 139 -0.48 -3.25 -8.42
CA ALA A 139 -0.24 -4.49 -9.18
C ALA A 139 1.02 -4.39 -10.06
N LEU A 140 1.21 -3.24 -10.73
CA LEU A 140 2.38 -2.98 -11.56
C LEU A 140 3.67 -2.89 -10.72
N ALA A 141 3.63 -2.21 -9.57
CA ALA A 141 4.77 -2.15 -8.66
C ALA A 141 5.16 -3.53 -8.11
N MET A 142 4.18 -4.36 -7.76
CA MET A 142 4.40 -5.75 -7.35
C MET A 142 5.02 -6.57 -8.47
N PHE A 143 4.47 -6.48 -9.69
CA PHE A 143 5.01 -7.18 -10.87
C PHE A 143 6.49 -6.85 -11.11
N ILE A 144 6.86 -5.57 -11.10
CA ILE A 144 8.24 -5.11 -11.25
C ILE A 144 9.11 -5.63 -10.09
N SER A 145 8.62 -5.54 -8.86
CA SER A 145 9.36 -5.97 -7.66
C SER A 145 9.67 -7.47 -7.70
N PHE A 146 8.69 -8.32 -8.04
CA PHE A 146 8.90 -9.76 -8.17
C PHE A 146 9.86 -10.10 -9.30
N PHE A 147 9.81 -9.37 -10.42
CA PHE A 147 10.79 -9.51 -11.50
C PHE A 147 12.21 -9.19 -11.02
N LEU A 148 12.40 -8.06 -10.33
CA LEU A 148 13.69 -7.67 -9.78
C LEU A 148 14.21 -8.68 -8.76
N ILE A 149 13.35 -9.18 -7.87
CA ILE A 149 13.70 -10.23 -6.89
C ILE A 149 14.11 -11.52 -7.60
N PHE A 150 13.41 -11.90 -8.67
CA PHE A 150 13.78 -13.06 -9.48
C PHE A 150 15.16 -12.89 -10.11
N VAL A 151 15.43 -11.72 -10.71
CA VAL A 151 16.75 -11.39 -11.28
C VAL A 151 17.84 -11.40 -10.21
N LEU A 152 17.59 -10.78 -9.06
CA LEU A 152 18.50 -10.73 -7.91
C LEU A 152 18.87 -12.14 -7.42
N ASN A 153 17.87 -13.01 -7.24
CA ASN A 153 18.04 -14.40 -6.82
C ASN A 153 18.80 -15.28 -7.82
N HIS A 154 18.78 -14.91 -9.12
CA HIS A 154 19.40 -15.72 -10.16
C HIS A 154 20.80 -15.22 -10.56
N LYS A 155 20.98 -13.89 -10.71
CA LYS A 155 22.18 -13.29 -11.30
C LYS A 155 23.15 -12.71 -10.28
N ILE A 156 22.66 -12.20 -9.15
CA ILE A 156 23.47 -11.34 -8.26
C ILE A 156 23.87 -12.08 -6.98
N LEU A 157 22.99 -12.91 -6.42
CA LEU A 157 23.31 -13.60 -5.15
C LEU A 157 24.32 -14.75 -5.31
N PRO A 158 25.32 -14.84 -4.40
CA PRO A 158 26.20 -16.00 -4.29
C PRO A 158 25.38 -17.27 -4.03
N LYS A 159 25.87 -18.41 -4.54
CA LYS A 159 25.12 -19.69 -4.56
C LYS A 159 24.59 -20.12 -3.19
N GLU A 160 25.28 -19.76 -2.12
CA GLU A 160 24.96 -20.09 -0.71
C GLU A 160 23.75 -19.32 -0.15
N LEU A 161 23.46 -18.12 -0.67
CA LEU A 161 22.32 -17.29 -0.24
C LEU A 161 21.11 -17.40 -1.17
N ARG A 162 21.18 -18.24 -2.21
CA ARG A 162 20.10 -18.37 -3.19
C ARG A 162 18.86 -18.96 -2.55
N ALA A 163 17.70 -18.40 -2.94
CA ALA A 163 16.41 -18.94 -2.56
C ALA A 163 16.28 -20.43 -2.97
N SER A 164 15.69 -21.23 -2.08
CA SER A 164 15.38 -22.64 -2.35
C SER A 164 14.46 -22.79 -3.57
N MET A 165 14.46 -23.97 -4.21
CA MET A 165 13.66 -24.20 -5.42
C MET A 165 12.16 -23.89 -5.20
N LEU A 166 11.61 -24.21 -4.03
CA LEU A 166 10.24 -23.85 -3.66
C LEU A 166 9.99 -22.34 -3.69
N ARG A 167 10.90 -21.53 -3.12
CA ARG A 167 10.77 -20.07 -3.11
C ARG A 167 10.84 -19.49 -4.52
N LYS A 168 11.68 -20.06 -5.41
CA LYS A 168 11.74 -19.65 -6.81
C LYS A 168 10.42 -19.91 -7.54
N THR A 169 9.82 -21.08 -7.34
CA THR A 169 8.52 -21.40 -7.94
C THR A 169 7.44 -20.43 -7.44
N ILE A 170 7.40 -20.14 -6.15
CA ILE A 170 6.45 -19.18 -5.56
C ILE A 170 6.64 -17.78 -6.17
N ILE A 171 7.88 -17.32 -6.35
CA ILE A 171 8.17 -16.02 -6.98
C ILE A 171 7.69 -15.99 -8.44
N ILE A 172 7.89 -17.07 -9.21
CA ILE A 172 7.43 -17.15 -10.61
C ILE A 172 5.90 -17.13 -10.66
N VAL A 173 5.23 -17.91 -9.80
CA VAL A 173 3.77 -17.93 -9.72
C VAL A 173 3.22 -16.56 -9.33
N ALA A 174 3.82 -15.91 -8.32
CA ALA A 174 3.43 -14.56 -7.91
C ALA A 174 3.65 -13.55 -9.04
N PHE A 175 4.79 -13.61 -9.75
CA PHE A 175 5.08 -12.77 -10.90
C PHE A 175 4.03 -12.93 -12.01
N ALA A 176 3.66 -14.16 -12.36
CA ALA A 176 2.63 -14.43 -13.36
C ALA A 176 1.25 -13.94 -12.90
N PHE A 177 0.89 -14.17 -11.64
CA PHE A 177 -0.35 -13.71 -11.03
C PHE A 177 -0.48 -12.19 -11.09
N PHE A 178 0.50 -11.45 -10.53
CA PHE A 178 0.48 -9.99 -10.56
C PHE A 178 0.59 -9.43 -11.98
N GLY A 179 1.29 -10.12 -12.89
CA GLY A 179 1.35 -9.75 -14.30
C GLY A 179 0.00 -9.83 -14.99
N TYR A 180 -0.77 -10.89 -14.74
CA TYR A 180 -2.14 -11.02 -15.24
C TYR A 180 -3.06 -9.92 -14.69
N PHE A 181 -3.02 -9.65 -13.38
CA PHE A 181 -3.85 -8.60 -12.79
C PHE A 181 -3.43 -7.19 -13.24
N ALA A 182 -2.13 -6.94 -13.42
CA ALA A 182 -1.65 -5.67 -13.93
C ALA A 182 -2.10 -5.44 -15.38
N SER A 183 -2.03 -6.46 -16.25
CA SER A 183 -2.51 -6.34 -17.63
C SER A 183 -4.03 -6.18 -17.69
N TYR A 184 -4.78 -6.94 -16.89
CA TYR A 184 -6.24 -6.82 -16.79
C TYR A 184 -6.65 -5.42 -16.30
N ALA A 185 -6.06 -4.95 -15.21
CA ALA A 185 -6.39 -3.65 -14.63
C ALA A 185 -5.97 -2.49 -15.57
N PHE A 186 -4.87 -2.64 -16.31
CA PHE A 186 -4.48 -1.69 -17.35
C PHE A 186 -5.54 -1.64 -18.46
N LEU A 187 -5.96 -2.79 -19.00
CA LEU A 187 -6.98 -2.85 -20.06
C LEU A 187 -8.33 -2.27 -19.60
N GLN A 188 -8.69 -2.46 -18.32
CA GLN A 188 -9.87 -1.84 -17.72
C GLN A 188 -9.73 -0.32 -17.59
N ALA A 189 -8.57 0.19 -17.17
CA ALA A 189 -8.32 1.62 -17.03
C ALA A 189 -8.38 2.37 -18.37
N PHE A 190 -8.00 1.73 -19.47
CA PHE A 190 -8.08 2.29 -20.83
C PHE A 190 -9.41 1.97 -21.54
N GLY A 191 -10.40 1.39 -20.85
CA GLY A 191 -11.75 1.16 -21.39
C GLY A 191 -11.84 0.10 -22.47
N VAL A 192 -10.85 -0.79 -22.58
CA VAL A 192 -10.82 -1.88 -23.57
C VAL A 192 -11.69 -3.07 -23.11
N ILE A 193 -11.95 -3.18 -21.81
CA ILE A 193 -12.75 -4.24 -21.19
C ILE A 193 -13.66 -3.62 -20.13
N SER A 194 -14.94 -4.01 -20.11
CA SER A 194 -15.96 -3.56 -19.15
C SER A 194 -15.77 -4.16 -17.76
#